data_AF-A0A150TKQ9-F1
#
_entry.id   AF-A0A150TKQ9-F1
#
_cell.length_a   1.000
_cell.length_b   1.000
_cell.length_c   1.000
_cell.angle_alpha   90.00
_cell.angle_beta   90.00
_cell.angle_gamma   90.00
#
_symmetry.space_group_name_H-M   'P 1'
#
loop_
_entity.id
_entity.type
_entity.pdbx_description
1 polymer ?
#
loop_
_entity_poly.entity_id
_entity_poly.type
_entity_poly.pdbx_seq_one_letter_code
_entity_poly.pdbx_strand_id
1 'polypeptide(L)' 'MDEPRRRALEVLGLREGATEAEIRRSFRRLAAVLHPDRGASQPGERDHRTARFAELSAAYHLLVA' A
#
# COMPACT_ATOMS: atom_id res chain seq x y z
N MET A 1 -19.94 -9.19 -5.06
CA MET A 1 -18.72 -8.82 -5.79
C MET A 1 -18.00 -7.81 -4.93
N ASP A 2 -16.97 -8.23 -4.19
CA ASP A 2 -16.25 -7.37 -3.25
C ASP A 2 -15.30 -6.42 -4.00
N GLU A 3 -15.88 -5.47 -4.74
CA GLU A 3 -15.22 -4.34 -5.39
C GLU A 3 -14.18 -3.64 -4.50
N PRO A 4 -14.45 -3.33 -3.21
CA PRO A 4 -13.46 -2.70 -2.35
C PRO A 4 -12.25 -3.60 -2.09
N ARG A 5 -12.45 -4.92 -1.98
CA ARG A 5 -11.37 -5.90 -1.77
C ARG A 5 -10.47 -5.98 -3.00
N ARG A 6 -11.08 -6.00 -4.19
CA ARG A 6 -10.35 -6.02 -5.46
C ARG A 6 -9.48 -4.78 -5.63
N ARG A 7 -10.04 -3.59 -5.40
CA ARG A 7 -9.27 -2.34 -5.44
C ARG A 7 -8.13 -2.31 -4.42
N ALA A 8 -8.37 -2.80 -3.19
CA ALA A 8 -7.32 -2.89 -2.19
C ALA A 8 -6.16 -3.80 -2.66
N LEU A 9 -6.47 -4.95 -3.28
CA LEU A 9 -5.43 -5.82 -3.85
C LEU A 9 -4.66 -5.11 -4.99
N GLU A 10 -5.34 -4.39 -5.87
CA GLU A 10 -4.69 -3.61 -6.94
C GLU A 10 -3.76 -2.53 -6.39
N VAL A 11 -4.15 -1.82 -5.33
CA VAL A 11 -3.29 -0.82 -4.63
C VAL A 11 -2.01 -1.47 -4.08
N LEU A 12 -2.09 -2.71 -3.60
CA LEU A 12 -0.93 -3.49 -3.16
C LEU A 12 -0.17 -4.18 -4.31
N GLY A 13 -0.64 -4.04 -5.56
CA GLY A 13 -0.08 -4.71 -6.74
C GLY A 13 -0.30 -6.23 -6.73
N LEU A 14 -1.38 -6.69 -6.11
CA LEU A 14 -1.74 -8.09 -5.94
C LEU A 14 -2.95 -8.45 -6.79
N ARG A 15 -3.04 -9.74 -7.13
CA ARG A 15 -4.18 -10.28 -7.88
C ARG A 15 -5.27 -10.76 -6.93
N GLU A 16 -6.47 -10.87 -7.46
CA GLU A 16 -7.59 -11.54 -6.79
C GLU A 16 -7.18 -12.96 -6.41
N GLY A 17 -7.34 -13.29 -5.13
CA GLY A 17 -6.90 -14.57 -4.56
C GLY A 17 -5.52 -14.55 -3.89
N ALA A 18 -4.84 -13.41 -3.82
CA ALA A 18 -3.62 -13.29 -3.02
C ALA A 18 -3.88 -13.66 -1.55
N THR A 19 -2.95 -14.38 -0.95
CA THR A 19 -3.01 -14.79 0.45
C THR A 19 -2.59 -13.65 1.37
N GLU A 20 -3.00 -13.68 2.64
CA GLU A 20 -2.54 -12.73 3.65
C GLU A 20 -1.01 -12.62 3.75
N ALA A 21 -0.29 -13.72 3.53
CA ALA A 21 1.16 -13.73 3.53
C ALA A 21 1.73 -12.87 2.38
N GLU A 22 1.13 -12.95 1.20
CA GLU A 22 1.47 -12.09 0.06
C GLU A 22 1.09 -10.64 0.30
N ILE A 23 -0.08 -10.39 0.88
CA ILE A 23 -0.56 -9.06 1.27
C ILE A 23 0.44 -8.39 2.23
N ARG A 24 0.81 -9.07 3.32
CA ARG A 24 1.82 -8.58 4.28
C ARG A 24 3.20 -8.38 3.64
N ARG A 25 3.59 -9.22 2.69
CA ARG A 25 4.88 -9.11 1.99
C ARG A 25 4.90 -7.90 1.05
N SER A 26 3.88 -7.72 0.22
CA SER A 26 3.75 -6.56 -0.67
C SER A 26 3.63 -5.26 0.12
N PHE A 27 2.83 -5.24 1.18
CA PHE A 27 2.70 -4.08 2.06
C PHE A 27 4.06 -3.62 2.60
N ARG A 28 4.83 -4.53 3.21
CA ARG A 28 6.17 -4.20 3.75
C ARG A 28 7.13 -3.70 2.67
N ARG A 29 7.07 -4.29 1.46
CA ARG A 29 7.89 -3.86 0.33
C ARG A 29 7.53 -2.44 -0.12
N LEU A 30 6.24 -2.15 -0.29
CA LEU A 30 5.74 -0.84 -0.72
C LEU A 30 5.96 0.23 0.36
N ALA A 31 5.74 -0.10 1.63
CA ALA A 31 6.04 0.76 2.77
C ALA A 31 7.52 1.20 2.81
N ALA A 32 8.45 0.27 2.54
CA ALA A 32 9.88 0.58 2.50
C ALA A 32 10.28 1.44 1.29
N VAL A 33 9.50 1.40 0.20
CA VAL A 33 9.70 2.23 -1.00
C VAL A 33 9.11 3.63 -0.80
N LEU A 34 7.95 3.72 -0.17
CA LEU A 34 7.25 4.97 0.13
C LEU A 34 7.83 5.72 1.33
N HIS A 35 8.83 5.15 2.02
CA HIS A 35 9.38 5.76 3.22
C HIS A 35 9.97 7.15 2.93
N PRO A 36 9.50 8.22 3.63
CA PRO A 36 9.88 9.60 3.33
C PRO A 36 11.37 9.89 3.57
N ASP A 37 12.07 9.02 4.30
CA ASP A 37 13.50 9.11 4.61
C ASP A 37 14.42 8.75 3.42
N ARG A 38 13.93 7.98 2.43
CA ARG A 38 14.75 7.56 1.27
C ARG A 38 14.97 8.64 0.21
N GLY A 39 15.07 9.90 0.63
CA GLY A 39 15.34 11.03 -0.26
C GLY A 39 14.06 11.80 -0.57
N ALA A 40 13.61 12.60 0.39
CA ALA A 40 12.74 13.74 0.12
C ALA A 40 13.65 14.94 -0.12
N SER A 41 14.25 15.03 -1.32
CA SER A 41 15.02 16.22 -1.72
C SER A 41 14.12 17.35 -2.23
N GLN A 42 12.82 17.07 -2.45
CA GLN A 42 11.87 18.02 -3.01
C GLN A 42 10.71 18.33 -2.04
N PRO A 43 10.30 19.61 -1.91
CA PRO A 43 9.09 19.97 -1.18
C PRO A 43 7.85 19.39 -1.89
N GLY A 44 6.94 18.77 -1.14
CA GLY A 44 5.72 18.13 -1.65
C GLY A 44 5.81 16.61 -1.85
N GLU A 45 7.00 16.07 -2.07
CA GLU A 45 7.18 14.62 -2.25
C GLU A 45 6.94 13.82 -0.96
N ARG A 46 7.19 14.47 0.18
CA ARG A 46 6.85 13.93 1.51
C ARG A 46 5.34 13.76 1.69
N ASP A 47 4.56 14.74 1.23
CA ASP A 47 3.10 14.71 1.32
C ASP A 47 2.53 13.63 0.42
N HIS A 48 3.00 13.56 -0.83
CA HIS A 48 2.58 12.55 -1.79
C HIS A 48 2.92 11.11 -1.32
N ARG A 49 4.11 10.91 -0.73
CA ARG A 49 4.49 9.63 -0.12
C ARG A 49 3.61 9.29 1.08
N THR A 50 3.26 10.27 1.90
CA THR A 50 2.39 10.09 3.07
C THR A 50 0.97 9.72 2.65
N ALA A 51 0.40 10.41 1.66
CA ALA A 51 -0.91 10.10 1.09
C ALA A 51 -0.95 8.68 0.50
N ARG A 52 0.06 8.31 -0.30
CA ARG A 52 0.18 6.94 -0.82
C ARG A 52 0.35 5.89 0.27
N PHE A 53 1.10 6.20 1.33
CA PHE A 53 1.26 5.28 2.45
C PHE A 53 -0.04 5.08 3.23
N ALA A 54 -0.82 6.16 3.44
CA ALA A 54 -2.13 6.09 4.07
C ALA A 54 -3.11 5.23 3.26
N GLU A 55 -3.13 5.42 1.92
CA GLU A 55 -3.94 4.60 1.01
C GLU A 55 -3.55 3.12 1.06
N LEU A 56 -2.25 2.83 1.03
CA LEU A 56 -1.72 1.47 1.14
C LEU A 56 -2.11 0.81 2.48
N SER A 57 -2.03 1.56 3.58
CA SER A 57 -2.38 1.06 4.91
C SER A 57 -3.89 0.81 5.06
N ALA A 58 -4.73 1.66 4.48
CA ALA A 58 -6.17 1.46 4.46
C ALA A 58 -6.56 0.22 3.64
N ALA A 59 -5.94 0.04 2.46
CA ALA A 59 -6.13 -1.15 1.63
C ALA A 59 -5.68 -2.42 2.37
N TYR A 60 -4.50 -2.39 3.01
CA TYR A 60 -4.02 -3.50 3.82
C TYR A 60 -4.99 -3.85 4.95
N HIS A 61 -5.46 -2.86 5.72
CA HIS A 61 -6.44 -3.08 6.78
C HIS A 61 -7.72 -3.71 6.24
N LEU A 62 -8.24 -3.25 5.09
CA LEU A 62 -9.46 -3.80 4.50
C LEU A 62 -9.33 -5.27 4.06
N LEU A 63 -8.11 -5.74 3.78
CA LEU A 63 -7.84 -7.12 3.38
C LEU A 63 -7.55 -8.08 4.53
N VAL A 64 -7.13 -7.55 5.67
CA VAL A 64 -6.62 -8.32 6.82
C VAL A 64 -7.53 -8.15 8.06
N ALA A 65 -8.43 -7.16 8.06
CA ALA A 65 -9.52 -7.01 9.03
C ALA A 65 -10.63 -8.03 8.78
#